data_AF-A0A969XIW8-F1
#
_entry.id   AF-A0A969XIW8-F1
#
_cell.length_a   1.000
_cell.length_b   1.000
_cell.length_c   1.000
_cell.angle_alpha   90.00
_cell.angle_beta   90.00
_cell.angle_gamma   90.00
#
_symmetry.space_group_name_H-M   'P 1'
#
loop_
_entity.id
_entity.type
_entity.pdbx_description
1 polymer ?
#
loop_
_entity_poly.entity_id
_entity_poly.type
_entity_poly.pdbx_seq_one_letter_code
_entity_poly.pdbx_strand_id
1 'polypeptide(L)'
;DSVGAPYAPRVLGRSEAGYTLNGDPLEVRAARTGGWYPEALAFPSDRLAEDEVREARRLGLNALRFVGHVPTEPLLAAADRQGLLILQDAAILAADGADGLARRLAADRRERLAARLRVHPCVLWTMGDGEGYVLADRPPEPEDASYPVVRVLDGVRPGLPEPPSVLRHYGDRMLPGSDAEAWASNLLGLSRGFAARGLERVFPDVPALARATARAAYRATAEDIAGARAEGGAGYELPRWADEPRGPLGLLDVHRVPKADDTLLTAANAPVALALEGVPPQHRSGRPGVLRVRVINRGGWRGPHNLRVRLSAPDGRLVFEEAGWVSLAGLPAETLAETPYRPEGEGEFVLRADLGRDGRVLVAARRSLWVAEGPPGVSATGAAAGELGVLGPAGALGGLLDRWGLSWAPYALGRPAAGLVVTTAGAAAGGLANVLFAGAVRRVVWLLADAAEIADGWSALLPQLGSAVSWPPEDGGGGWLVAGRHPLLRGSGDPGLWWHAGDGLLPRYGLREPLGATLLSACYLAGEGAPGLATVMGIDRLGEAQLLFCSLPLIEGAARGEPVAERLLGNVLVWLRGGPAV
;
A
#
# COMPACT_ATOMS: atom_id res chain seq x y z
N ASP A 1 6.07 -52.64 17.01
CA ASP A 1 6.00 -51.26 16.48
C ASP A 1 4.64 -50.66 16.78
N SER A 2 4.60 -49.45 17.32
CA SER A 2 3.37 -48.70 17.62
C SER A 2 3.48 -47.29 17.05
N VAL A 3 2.43 -46.84 16.37
CA VAL A 3 2.31 -45.46 15.85
C VAL A 3 1.12 -44.81 16.54
N GLY A 4 1.33 -43.63 17.12
CA GLY A 4 0.28 -42.78 17.66
C GLY A 4 0.22 -41.47 16.87
N ALA A 5 -0.97 -41.05 16.47
CA ALA A 5 -1.19 -39.77 15.82
C ALA A 5 -2.40 -39.06 16.47
N PRO A 6 -2.32 -37.74 16.70
CA PRO A 6 -3.49 -36.97 17.11
C PRO A 6 -4.56 -37.05 16.01
N TYR A 7 -5.84 -37.12 16.41
CA TYR A 7 -6.97 -37.15 15.50
C TYR A 7 -8.08 -36.26 16.07
N ALA A 8 -8.57 -35.32 15.26
CA ALA A 8 -9.79 -34.59 15.56
C ALA A 8 -10.70 -34.64 14.33
N PRO A 9 -11.91 -35.21 14.44
CA PRO A 9 -12.85 -35.22 13.33
C PRO A 9 -13.28 -33.78 13.02
N ARG A 10 -13.29 -33.44 11.74
CA ARG A 10 -13.84 -32.19 11.22
C ARG A 10 -14.51 -32.42 9.87
N VAL A 11 -15.42 -31.54 9.50
CA VAL A 11 -16.12 -31.59 8.21
C VAL A 11 -16.13 -30.19 7.61
N LEU A 12 -15.53 -30.02 6.43
CA LEU A 12 -15.71 -28.82 5.62
C LEU A 12 -16.98 -28.98 4.79
N GLY A 13 -17.99 -28.17 5.07
CA GLY A 13 -19.18 -28.05 4.23
C GLY A 13 -19.08 -26.86 3.27
N ARG A 14 -19.84 -26.92 2.17
CA ARG A 14 -19.98 -25.83 1.21
C ARG A 14 -21.46 -25.55 0.96
N SER A 15 -21.80 -24.28 0.76
CA SER A 15 -23.14 -23.81 0.40
C SER A 15 -23.02 -22.58 -0.50
N GLU A 16 -24.12 -22.14 -1.11
CA GLU A 16 -24.16 -20.86 -1.83
C GLU A 16 -23.77 -19.67 -0.95
N ALA A 17 -23.99 -19.76 0.37
CA ALA A 17 -23.67 -18.71 1.33
C ALA A 17 -22.20 -18.68 1.77
N GLY A 18 -21.39 -19.70 1.45
CA GLY A 18 -20.01 -19.80 1.94
C GLY A 18 -19.60 -21.21 2.38
N TYR A 19 -18.44 -21.26 3.03
CA TYR A 19 -17.95 -22.46 3.71
C TYR A 19 -18.62 -22.63 5.07
N THR A 20 -18.69 -23.87 5.53
CA THR A 20 -18.96 -24.21 6.93
C THR A 20 -17.86 -25.13 7.45
N LEU A 21 -17.56 -25.02 8.74
CA LEU A 21 -16.68 -25.96 9.44
C LEU A 21 -17.49 -26.59 10.56
N ASN A 22 -17.69 -27.91 10.50
CA ASN A 22 -18.53 -28.66 11.43
C ASN A 22 -19.99 -28.16 11.49
N GLY A 23 -20.50 -27.61 10.39
CA GLY A 23 -21.85 -27.06 10.28
C GLY A 23 -21.97 -25.57 10.61
N ASP A 24 -20.95 -24.98 11.25
CA ASP A 24 -20.93 -23.54 11.55
C ASP A 24 -20.36 -22.72 10.37
N PRO A 25 -20.92 -21.54 10.06
CA PRO A 25 -20.39 -20.67 9.01
C PRO A 25 -18.91 -20.33 9.21
N LEU A 26 -18.11 -20.49 8.14
CA LEU A 26 -16.69 -20.18 8.13
C LEU A 26 -16.42 -19.00 7.17
N GLU A 27 -16.16 -17.84 7.76
CA GLU A 27 -15.51 -16.72 7.06
C GLU A 27 -14.00 -16.92 7.16
N VAL A 28 -13.34 -17.20 6.03
CA VAL A 28 -11.88 -17.37 5.97
C VAL A 28 -11.21 -16.01 6.13
N ARG A 29 -10.33 -15.89 7.13
CA ARG A 29 -9.53 -14.70 7.41
C ARG A 29 -8.08 -15.15 7.40
N ALA A 30 -7.47 -15.09 6.22
CA ALA A 30 -6.17 -15.66 5.95
C ALA A 30 -5.09 -14.61 5.72
N ALA A 31 -3.84 -15.00 5.90
CA ALA A 31 -2.69 -14.33 5.32
C ALA A 31 -1.77 -15.35 4.65
N ARG A 32 -1.17 -14.97 3.52
CA ARG A 32 -0.23 -15.81 2.78
C ARG A 32 1.15 -15.81 3.44
N THR A 33 1.75 -16.97 3.58
CA THR A 33 3.12 -17.15 4.06
C THR A 33 3.92 -18.00 3.08
N GLY A 34 5.14 -17.55 2.80
CA GLY A 34 6.14 -18.33 2.05
C GLY A 34 6.87 -19.34 2.93
N GLY A 35 6.54 -19.48 4.23
CA GLY A 35 7.24 -20.42 5.11
C GLY A 35 8.70 -20.06 5.37
N TRP A 36 9.02 -18.76 5.32
CA TRP A 36 10.35 -18.25 5.67
C TRP A 36 10.49 -17.98 7.16
N TYR A 37 11.60 -18.45 7.71
CA TYR A 37 11.94 -18.30 9.12
C TYR A 37 13.38 -17.76 9.26
N PRO A 38 13.60 -16.76 10.14
CA PRO A 38 14.93 -16.21 10.39
C PRO A 38 15.87 -17.31 10.92
N GLU A 39 17.17 -17.14 10.67
CA GLU A 39 18.28 -18.03 11.06
C GLU A 39 18.33 -19.40 10.35
N ALA A 40 17.17 -20.04 10.15
CA ALA A 40 17.06 -21.42 9.65
C ALA A 40 16.39 -21.53 8.27
N LEU A 41 16.03 -20.40 7.66
CA LEU A 41 15.37 -20.22 6.36
C LEU A 41 14.00 -20.88 6.23
N ALA A 42 13.90 -22.20 6.37
CA ALA A 42 12.68 -22.98 6.12
C ALA A 42 12.16 -23.74 7.34
N PHE A 43 12.86 -23.69 8.50
CA PHE A 43 12.48 -24.42 9.70
C PHE A 43 12.38 -23.50 10.93
N PRO A 44 11.18 -23.29 11.51
CA PRO A 44 11.05 -22.53 12.74
C PRO A 44 11.57 -23.33 13.93
N SER A 45 12.01 -22.62 14.97
CA SER A 45 12.04 -23.20 16.32
C SER A 45 10.61 -23.45 16.81
N ASP A 46 10.43 -24.35 17.79
CA ASP A 46 9.12 -24.61 18.39
C ASP A 46 8.47 -23.32 18.91
N ARG A 47 9.28 -22.45 19.52
CA ARG A 47 8.83 -21.14 20.00
C ARG A 47 8.33 -20.26 18.84
N LEU A 48 9.09 -20.15 17.75
CA LEU A 48 8.69 -19.31 16.63
C LEU A 48 7.42 -19.86 15.93
N ALA A 49 7.29 -21.18 15.85
CA ALA A 49 6.07 -21.83 15.36
C ALA A 49 4.86 -21.51 16.25
N GLU A 50 5.02 -21.55 17.58
CA GLU A 50 3.97 -21.16 18.52
C GLU A 50 3.63 -19.67 18.43
N ASP A 51 4.65 -18.82 18.32
CA ASP A 51 4.51 -17.37 18.17
C ASP A 51 3.78 -17.01 16.85
N GLU A 52 4.11 -17.68 15.73
CA GLU A 52 3.44 -17.48 14.45
C GLU A 52 1.93 -17.78 14.53
N VAL A 53 1.56 -18.91 15.14
CA VAL A 53 0.16 -19.29 15.33
C VAL A 53 -0.56 -18.33 16.29
N ARG A 54 0.09 -17.96 17.38
CA ARG A 54 -0.44 -17.08 18.42
C ARG A 54 -0.69 -15.68 17.88
N GLU A 55 0.24 -15.11 17.11
CA GLU A 55 0.09 -13.78 16.51
C GLU A 55 -1.00 -13.74 15.44
N ALA A 56 -1.11 -14.78 14.60
CA ALA A 56 -2.20 -14.88 13.62
C ALA A 56 -3.58 -14.83 14.31
N ARG A 57 -3.75 -15.62 15.37
CA ARG A 57 -4.99 -15.64 16.16
C ARG A 57 -5.23 -14.32 16.90
N ARG A 58 -4.19 -13.70 17.46
CA ARG A 58 -4.30 -12.41 18.17
C ARG A 58 -4.81 -11.32 17.24
N LEU A 59 -4.34 -11.29 16.00
CA LEU A 59 -4.81 -10.36 14.96
C LEU A 59 -6.20 -10.72 14.38
N GLY A 60 -6.82 -11.79 14.86
CA GLY A 60 -8.16 -12.23 14.46
C GLY A 60 -8.19 -13.02 13.15
N LEU A 61 -7.04 -13.45 12.62
CA LEU A 61 -6.99 -14.42 11.53
C LEU A 61 -7.39 -15.81 12.07
N ASN A 62 -7.97 -16.62 11.19
CA ASN A 62 -8.27 -18.03 11.48
C ASN A 62 -7.52 -19.00 10.56
N ALA A 63 -6.72 -18.48 9.63
CA ALA A 63 -5.95 -19.29 8.72
C ALA A 63 -4.61 -18.65 8.31
N LEU A 64 -3.62 -19.48 7.98
CA LEU A 64 -2.44 -19.08 7.21
C LEU A 64 -2.32 -19.95 5.96
N ARG A 65 -2.10 -19.35 4.80
CA ARG A 65 -1.95 -20.07 3.53
C ARG A 65 -0.49 -20.20 3.14
N PHE A 66 -0.03 -21.44 2.98
CA PHE A 66 1.31 -21.78 2.55
C PHE A 66 1.38 -21.86 1.03
N VAL A 67 2.18 -20.99 0.42
CA VAL A 67 2.40 -20.93 -1.03
C VAL A 67 3.86 -21.24 -1.34
N GLY A 68 4.09 -22.17 -2.27
CA GLY A 68 5.42 -22.62 -2.68
C GLY A 68 6.20 -23.43 -1.64
N HIS A 69 5.71 -23.51 -0.40
CA HIS A 69 6.35 -24.21 0.71
C HIS A 69 5.37 -25.16 1.41
N VAL A 70 5.94 -26.09 2.18
CA VAL A 70 5.19 -27.07 2.97
C VAL A 70 5.31 -26.68 4.45
N PRO A 71 4.21 -26.66 5.23
CA PRO A 71 4.26 -26.31 6.65
C PRO A 71 5.06 -27.35 7.45
N THR A 72 5.82 -26.89 8.43
CA THR A 72 6.68 -27.73 9.26
C THR A 72 5.90 -28.41 10.38
N GLU A 73 6.42 -29.52 10.91
CA GLU A 73 5.77 -30.27 12.00
C GLU A 73 5.55 -29.42 13.27
N PRO A 74 6.52 -28.61 13.75
CA PRO A 74 6.30 -27.74 14.90
C PRO A 74 5.12 -26.77 14.70
N LEU A 75 4.99 -26.21 13.49
CA LEU A 75 3.89 -25.31 13.15
C LEU A 75 2.55 -26.03 13.11
N LEU A 76 2.49 -27.18 12.45
CA LEU A 76 1.26 -28.00 12.38
C LEU A 76 0.80 -28.41 13.78
N ALA A 77 1.72 -28.87 14.62
CA ALA A 77 1.42 -29.23 16.00
C ALA A 77 0.93 -28.02 16.82
N ALA A 78 1.53 -26.84 16.63
CA ALA A 78 1.07 -25.61 17.28
C ALA A 78 -0.33 -25.18 16.78
N ALA A 79 -0.57 -25.27 15.47
CA ALA A 79 -1.84 -24.94 14.84
C ALA A 79 -2.98 -25.86 15.27
N ASP A 80 -2.72 -27.17 15.38
CA ASP A 80 -3.66 -28.15 15.92
C ASP A 80 -4.02 -27.84 17.39
N ARG A 81 -3.02 -27.53 18.23
CA ARG A 81 -3.24 -27.21 19.66
C ARG A 81 -4.02 -25.92 19.87
N GLN A 82 -3.72 -24.90 19.07
CA GLN A 82 -4.25 -23.56 19.29
C GLN A 82 -5.51 -23.27 18.45
N GLY A 83 -5.81 -24.07 17.42
CA GLY A 83 -6.96 -23.85 16.55
C GLY A 83 -6.74 -22.73 15.53
N LEU A 84 -5.80 -22.94 14.62
CA LEU A 84 -5.57 -22.12 13.43
C LEU A 84 -5.56 -23.04 12.20
N LEU A 85 -6.27 -22.68 11.14
CA LEU A 85 -6.23 -23.46 9.90
C LEU A 85 -4.91 -23.22 9.16
N ILE A 86 -4.35 -24.27 8.59
CA ILE A 86 -3.21 -24.20 7.68
C ILE A 86 -3.72 -24.57 6.29
N LEU A 87 -3.67 -23.62 5.36
CA LEU A 87 -4.16 -23.78 4.01
C LEU A 87 -2.99 -24.10 3.08
N GLN A 88 -2.85 -25.36 2.67
CA GLN A 88 -1.79 -25.81 1.77
C GLN A 88 -2.19 -25.54 0.31
N ASP A 89 -1.40 -24.72 -0.39
CA ASP A 89 -1.59 -24.53 -1.82
C ASP A 89 -1.26 -25.80 -2.60
N ALA A 90 -2.23 -26.29 -3.39
CA ALA A 90 -2.09 -27.45 -4.24
C ALA A 90 -1.16 -27.22 -5.44
N ALA A 91 -0.81 -25.98 -5.78
CA ALA A 91 0.15 -25.68 -6.85
C ALA A 91 1.51 -26.38 -6.62
N ILE A 92 1.88 -26.66 -5.37
CA ILE A 92 3.10 -27.42 -5.02
C ILE A 92 3.10 -28.87 -5.54
N LEU A 93 1.93 -29.39 -5.90
CA LEU A 93 1.73 -30.74 -6.45
C LEU A 93 1.84 -30.77 -7.97
N ALA A 94 1.91 -29.63 -8.65
CA ALA A 94 2.00 -29.57 -10.09
C ALA A 94 3.30 -30.25 -10.59
N ALA A 95 3.21 -30.89 -11.76
CA ALA A 95 4.39 -31.43 -12.44
C ALA A 95 5.14 -30.29 -13.15
N ASP A 96 6.45 -30.20 -12.92
CA ASP A 96 7.33 -29.22 -13.56
C ASP A 96 7.70 -29.62 -15.01
N GLY A 97 6.70 -30.04 -15.80
CA GLY A 97 6.90 -30.46 -17.18
C GLY A 97 5.94 -31.55 -17.66
N ALA A 98 5.95 -31.77 -18.97
CA ALA A 98 5.04 -32.71 -19.63
C ALA A 98 5.58 -34.14 -19.74
N ASP A 99 6.80 -34.45 -19.28
CA ASP A 99 7.38 -35.78 -19.43
C ASP A 99 6.82 -36.82 -18.43
N GLY A 100 7.06 -38.11 -18.70
CA GLY A 100 6.55 -39.20 -17.87
C GLY A 100 7.18 -39.28 -16.47
N LEU A 101 8.41 -38.79 -16.30
CA LEU A 101 9.10 -38.79 -15.01
C LEU A 101 8.56 -37.68 -14.11
N ALA A 102 8.42 -36.47 -14.62
CA ALA A 102 7.84 -35.32 -13.92
C ALA A 102 6.42 -35.64 -13.42
N ARG A 103 5.58 -36.27 -14.26
CA ARG A 103 4.24 -36.72 -13.87
C ARG A 103 4.27 -37.78 -12.77
N ARG A 104 5.19 -38.75 -12.84
CA ARG A 104 5.36 -39.77 -11.80
C ARG A 104 5.81 -39.15 -10.47
N LEU A 105 6.81 -38.26 -10.50
CA LEU A 105 7.31 -37.58 -9.31
C LEU A 105 6.25 -36.68 -8.67
N ALA A 106 5.42 -36.02 -9.48
CA ALA A 106 4.28 -35.23 -8.99
C ALA A 106 3.23 -36.11 -8.30
N ALA A 107 2.90 -37.28 -8.88
CA ALA A 107 1.99 -38.24 -8.26
C ALA A 107 2.53 -38.78 -6.93
N ASP A 108 3.82 -39.19 -6.88
CA ASP A 108 4.48 -39.65 -5.66
C ASP A 108 4.51 -38.53 -4.58
N ARG A 109 4.77 -37.28 -4.99
CA ARG A 109 4.75 -36.10 -4.10
C ARG A 109 3.36 -35.86 -3.53
N ARG A 110 2.33 -35.91 -4.38
CA ARG A 110 0.92 -35.77 -3.97
C ARG A 110 0.53 -36.82 -2.94
N GLU A 111 0.84 -38.09 -3.19
CA GLU A 111 0.52 -39.17 -2.24
C GLU A 111 1.21 -38.98 -0.90
N ARG A 112 2.53 -38.71 -0.91
CA ARG A 112 3.33 -38.53 0.32
C ARG A 112 2.88 -37.31 1.11
N LEU A 113 2.65 -36.18 0.45
CA LEU A 113 2.27 -34.95 1.13
C LEU A 113 0.83 -35.04 1.68
N ALA A 114 -0.11 -35.61 0.92
CA ALA A 114 -1.45 -35.90 1.40
C ALA A 114 -1.42 -36.82 2.62
N ALA A 115 -0.60 -37.87 2.58
CA ALA A 115 -0.43 -38.79 3.70
C ALA A 115 0.16 -38.12 4.95
N ARG A 116 1.10 -37.19 4.78
CA ARG A 116 1.71 -36.44 5.89
C ARG A 116 0.74 -35.43 6.49
N LEU A 117 -0.02 -34.71 5.66
CA LEU A 117 -0.86 -33.62 6.13
C LEU A 117 -2.23 -34.07 6.65
N ARG A 118 -2.76 -35.21 6.18
CA ARG A 118 -4.10 -35.70 6.59
C ARG A 118 -4.27 -35.98 8.08
N VAL A 119 -3.17 -36.18 8.81
CA VAL A 119 -3.22 -36.46 10.26
C VAL A 119 -3.46 -35.18 11.08
N HIS A 120 -3.26 -34.01 10.47
CA HIS A 120 -3.43 -32.72 11.11
C HIS A 120 -4.82 -32.14 10.81
N PRO A 121 -5.72 -32.05 11.81
CA PRO A 121 -7.03 -31.44 11.62
C PRO A 121 -6.97 -29.95 11.28
N CYS A 122 -5.86 -29.26 11.51
CA CYS A 122 -5.70 -27.88 11.05
C CYS A 122 -5.59 -27.73 9.52
N VAL A 123 -5.25 -28.79 8.77
CA VAL A 123 -4.85 -28.63 7.36
C VAL A 123 -6.00 -28.76 6.38
N LEU A 124 -6.22 -27.72 5.58
CA LEU A 124 -7.04 -27.73 4.36
C LEU A 124 -6.17 -27.52 3.12
N TRP A 125 -6.65 -27.98 1.97
CA TRP A 125 -6.04 -27.74 0.68
C TRP A 125 -6.69 -26.55 -0.03
N THR A 126 -5.92 -25.84 -0.85
CA THR A 126 -6.45 -24.77 -1.70
C THR A 126 -6.12 -24.96 -3.16
N MET A 127 -7.01 -24.51 -4.04
CA MET A 127 -6.79 -24.40 -5.49
C MET A 127 -7.35 -23.07 -5.96
N GLY A 128 -6.62 -22.36 -6.81
CA GLY A 128 -7.04 -21.06 -7.31
C GLY A 128 -6.01 -20.44 -8.24
N ASP A 129 -6.38 -19.31 -8.83
CA ASP A 129 -5.49 -18.36 -9.50
C ASP A 129 -5.14 -17.23 -8.51
N GLY A 130 -4.16 -16.38 -8.81
CA GLY A 130 -3.63 -15.39 -7.86
C GLY A 130 -4.67 -14.47 -7.20
N GLU A 131 -5.86 -14.34 -7.79
CA GLU A 131 -6.99 -13.50 -7.41
C GLU A 131 -7.90 -14.13 -6.33
N GLY A 132 -7.87 -15.46 -6.19
CA GLY A 132 -8.72 -16.15 -5.23
C GLY A 132 -8.59 -17.66 -5.25
N TYR A 133 -9.14 -18.33 -4.24
CA TYR A 133 -9.04 -19.79 -4.13
C TYR A 133 -10.24 -20.45 -3.43
N VAL A 134 -10.40 -21.74 -3.66
CA VAL A 134 -11.38 -22.61 -3.01
C VAL A 134 -10.70 -23.50 -1.97
N LEU A 135 -11.44 -23.93 -0.94
CA LEU A 135 -10.97 -24.83 0.12
C LEU A 135 -11.42 -26.27 -0.11
N ALA A 136 -10.54 -27.24 0.13
CA ALA A 136 -10.84 -28.68 0.02
C ALA A 136 -10.25 -29.49 1.17
N ASP A 137 -10.93 -30.58 1.56
CA ASP A 137 -10.44 -31.51 2.60
C ASP A 137 -9.33 -32.45 2.08
N ARG A 138 -9.30 -32.67 0.77
CA ARG A 138 -8.31 -33.49 0.08
C ARG A 138 -7.57 -32.66 -0.97
N PRO A 139 -6.40 -33.11 -1.45
CA PRO A 139 -5.78 -32.51 -2.62
C PRO A 139 -6.83 -32.38 -3.75
N PRO A 140 -7.05 -31.15 -4.25
CA PRO A 140 -8.03 -30.91 -5.29
C PRO A 140 -7.52 -31.41 -6.64
N GLU A 141 -8.44 -31.93 -7.44
CA GLU A 141 -8.24 -32.25 -8.85
C GLU A 141 -8.77 -31.11 -9.75
N PRO A 142 -8.27 -30.95 -10.99
CA PRO A 142 -8.62 -29.80 -11.85
C PRO A 142 -10.13 -29.62 -12.08
N GLU A 143 -10.90 -30.70 -11.98
CA GLU A 143 -12.36 -30.74 -12.10
C GLU A 143 -13.13 -30.34 -10.83
N ASP A 144 -12.45 -30.18 -9.67
CA ASP A 144 -13.06 -29.84 -8.38
C ASP A 144 -13.41 -28.34 -8.23
N ALA A 145 -13.21 -27.52 -9.27
CA ALA A 145 -13.44 -26.08 -9.26
C ALA A 145 -14.94 -25.75 -9.07
N SER A 146 -15.35 -25.58 -7.82
CA SER A 146 -16.67 -25.07 -7.46
C SER A 146 -16.58 -24.00 -6.37
N TYR A 147 -17.34 -22.93 -6.57
CA TYR A 147 -17.55 -21.80 -5.66
C TYR A 147 -18.03 -22.27 -4.28
N PRO A 148 -17.70 -21.57 -3.18
CA PRO A 148 -17.34 -20.14 -3.10
C PRO A 148 -15.83 -19.84 -2.99
N VAL A 149 -15.42 -18.68 -3.50
CA VAL A 149 -14.00 -18.26 -3.62
C VAL A 149 -13.62 -17.33 -2.46
N VAL A 150 -12.52 -17.67 -1.77
CA VAL A 150 -11.82 -16.76 -0.85
C VAL A 150 -11.02 -15.78 -1.70
N ARG A 151 -11.25 -14.48 -1.50
CA ARG A 151 -10.64 -13.42 -2.33
C ARG A 151 -9.26 -13.05 -1.81
N VAL A 152 -8.30 -12.86 -2.70
CA VAL A 152 -7.02 -12.25 -2.32
C VAL A 152 -7.20 -10.74 -2.33
N LEU A 153 -6.72 -10.06 -1.27
CA LEU A 153 -6.73 -8.61 -1.21
C LEU A 153 -5.49 -8.07 -1.93
N ASP A 154 -5.73 -7.36 -3.02
CA ASP A 154 -4.67 -6.71 -3.80
C ASP A 154 -4.43 -5.27 -3.34
N GLY A 155 -3.31 -4.69 -3.79
CA GLY A 155 -3.01 -3.27 -3.56
C GLY A 155 -2.62 -2.91 -2.11
N VAL A 156 -2.47 -3.90 -1.23
CA VAL A 156 -2.05 -3.67 0.16
C VAL A 156 -0.60 -3.15 0.19
N ARG A 157 -0.44 -1.86 0.49
CA ARG A 157 0.88 -1.21 0.59
C ARG A 157 1.60 -1.60 1.88
N PRO A 158 2.80 -2.21 1.81
CA PRO A 158 3.49 -2.66 3.01
C PRO A 158 4.14 -1.50 3.77
N GLY A 159 4.29 -1.68 5.07
CA GLY A 159 5.05 -0.79 5.94
C GLY A 159 6.47 -1.27 6.16
N LEU A 160 7.41 -0.36 6.39
CA LEU A 160 8.77 -0.73 6.77
C LEU A 160 8.77 -1.34 8.19
N PRO A 161 9.52 -2.44 8.42
CA PRO A 161 9.88 -2.82 9.78
C PRO A 161 10.84 -1.78 10.37
N GLU A 162 10.94 -1.72 11.69
CA GLU A 162 11.95 -0.91 12.37
C GLU A 162 13.27 -1.70 12.40
N PRO A 163 14.28 -1.37 11.56
CA PRO A 163 15.42 -2.28 11.39
C PRO A 163 16.26 -2.49 12.66
N PRO A 164 16.48 -1.50 13.55
CA PRO A 164 17.11 -1.76 14.84
C PRO A 164 16.38 -2.80 15.69
N SER A 165 15.05 -2.84 15.66
CA SER A 165 14.25 -3.84 16.39
C SER A 165 14.43 -5.24 15.80
N VAL A 166 14.48 -5.36 14.48
CA VAL A 166 14.76 -6.61 13.78
C VAL A 166 16.17 -7.11 14.14
N LEU A 167 17.18 -6.25 13.99
CA LEU A 167 18.59 -6.60 14.23
C LEU A 167 18.88 -7.03 15.67
N ARG A 168 18.16 -6.46 16.66
CA ARG A 168 18.31 -6.87 18.07
C ARG A 168 18.06 -8.35 18.32
N HIS A 169 17.25 -9.02 17.50
CA HIS A 169 16.98 -10.45 17.66
C HIS A 169 18.16 -11.33 17.24
N TYR A 170 18.97 -10.90 16.27
CA TYR A 170 20.18 -11.60 15.85
C TYR A 170 21.36 -11.41 16.83
N GLY A 171 21.33 -10.34 17.64
CA GLY A 171 22.41 -9.97 18.55
C GLY A 171 23.71 -9.70 17.79
N ASP A 172 24.83 -10.21 18.31
CA ASP A 172 26.16 -10.04 17.68
C ASP A 172 26.42 -11.01 16.52
N ARG A 173 25.46 -11.88 16.17
CA ARG A 173 25.61 -12.87 15.10
C ARG A 173 25.33 -12.24 13.74
N MET A 174 26.37 -11.73 13.09
CA MET A 174 26.30 -11.28 11.71
C MET A 174 27.32 -12.05 10.86
N LEU A 175 26.84 -13.09 10.17
CA LEU A 175 27.67 -13.89 9.26
C LEU A 175 27.53 -13.34 7.82
N PRO A 176 28.59 -13.38 7.01
CA PRO A 176 28.48 -13.07 5.58
C PRO A 176 27.43 -13.94 4.89
N GLY A 177 26.52 -13.31 4.14
CA GLY A 177 25.39 -13.95 3.45
C GLY A 177 24.19 -14.27 4.34
N SER A 178 24.20 -13.88 5.62
CA SER A 178 23.06 -14.09 6.53
C SER A 178 21.94 -13.07 6.31
N ASP A 179 20.74 -13.43 6.77
CA ASP A 179 19.62 -12.51 6.92
C ASP A 179 19.97 -11.31 7.82
N ALA A 180 20.72 -11.52 8.90
CA ALA A 180 21.21 -10.45 9.77
C ALA A 180 22.05 -9.40 9.00
N GLU A 181 22.99 -9.85 8.15
CA GLU A 181 23.80 -8.95 7.32
C GLU A 181 22.93 -8.19 6.31
N ALA A 182 21.96 -8.87 5.69
CA ALA A 182 21.02 -8.24 4.76
C ALA A 182 20.22 -7.12 5.44
N TRP A 183 19.66 -7.36 6.63
CA TRP A 183 18.95 -6.34 7.39
C TRP A 183 19.85 -5.18 7.85
N ALA A 184 21.11 -5.45 8.19
CA ALA A 184 22.07 -4.41 8.57
C ALA A 184 22.42 -3.52 7.36
N SER A 185 22.61 -4.12 6.19
CA SER A 185 22.81 -3.41 4.93
C SER A 185 21.61 -2.53 4.57
N ASN A 186 20.38 -3.06 4.73
CA ASN A 186 19.14 -2.32 4.53
C ASN A 186 19.06 -1.09 5.43
N LEU A 187 19.37 -1.24 6.73
CA LEU A 187 19.39 -0.13 7.68
C LEU A 187 20.43 0.92 7.28
N LEU A 188 21.64 0.51 6.88
CA LEU A 188 22.70 1.42 6.46
C LEU A 188 22.30 2.20 5.21
N GLY A 189 21.75 1.51 4.21
CA GLY A 189 21.26 2.12 2.96
C GLY A 189 20.15 3.13 3.21
N LEU A 190 19.14 2.75 4.00
CA LEU A 190 18.06 3.64 4.42
C LEU A 190 18.58 4.84 5.20
N SER A 191 19.48 4.65 6.15
CA SER A 191 20.04 5.74 6.98
C SER A 191 20.82 6.75 6.14
N ARG A 192 21.65 6.27 5.19
CA ARG A 192 22.35 7.14 4.24
C ARG A 192 21.37 7.89 3.34
N GLY A 193 20.40 7.20 2.77
CA GLY A 193 19.38 7.80 1.90
C GLY A 193 18.50 8.82 2.64
N PHE A 194 18.21 8.58 3.91
CA PHE A 194 17.44 9.44 4.79
C PHE A 194 18.18 10.75 5.07
N ALA A 195 19.43 10.67 5.52
CA ALA A 195 20.26 11.83 5.81
C ALA A 195 20.57 12.64 4.53
N ALA A 196 20.86 11.97 3.42
CA ALA A 196 21.17 12.61 2.15
C ALA A 196 20.00 13.46 1.60
N ARG A 197 18.76 13.15 1.99
CA ARG A 197 17.54 13.85 1.54
C ARG A 197 16.99 14.84 2.57
N GLY A 198 17.68 15.03 3.70
CA GLY A 198 17.26 15.96 4.75
C GLY A 198 15.96 15.53 5.45
N LEU A 199 15.67 14.22 5.47
CA LEU A 199 14.41 13.71 6.04
C LEU A 199 14.34 13.84 7.56
N GLU A 200 15.45 14.14 8.23
CA GLU A 200 15.50 14.49 9.66
C GLU A 200 14.62 15.71 10.02
N ARG A 201 14.29 16.55 9.02
CA ARG A 201 13.38 17.70 9.16
C ARG A 201 11.91 17.31 9.18
N VAL A 202 11.58 16.07 8.77
CA VAL A 202 10.22 15.53 8.68
C VAL A 202 10.00 14.47 9.75
N PHE A 203 10.95 13.55 9.89
CA PHE A 203 10.97 12.51 10.91
C PHE A 203 12.23 12.66 11.75
N PRO A 204 12.21 12.43 13.07
CA PRO A 204 13.42 12.55 13.88
C PRO A 204 14.51 11.54 13.50
N ASP A 205 14.14 10.35 13.03
CA ASP A 205 15.05 9.26 12.68
C ASP A 205 14.39 8.24 11.73
N VAL A 206 15.18 7.26 11.26
CA VAL A 206 14.71 6.15 10.41
C VAL A 206 13.62 5.31 11.11
N PRO A 207 13.74 4.94 12.40
CA PRO A 207 12.64 4.31 13.13
C PRO A 207 11.31 5.06 13.10
N ALA A 208 11.31 6.39 13.18
CA ALA A 208 10.10 7.20 13.10
C ALA A 208 9.47 7.17 11.70
N LEU A 209 10.27 7.19 10.65
CA LEU A 209 9.80 6.95 9.27
C LEU A 209 9.19 5.55 9.14
N ALA A 210 9.86 4.51 9.65
CA ALA A 210 9.37 3.14 9.59
C ALA A 210 8.05 2.95 10.32
N ARG A 211 7.93 3.48 11.55
CA ARG A 211 6.66 3.45 12.30
C ARG A 211 5.56 4.26 11.60
N ALA A 212 5.89 5.34 10.90
CA ALA A 212 4.91 6.13 10.14
C ALA A 212 4.36 5.35 8.95
N THR A 213 5.23 4.70 8.16
CA THR A 213 4.82 3.88 7.01
C THR A 213 4.04 2.65 7.47
N ALA A 214 4.49 1.98 8.54
CA ALA A 214 3.76 0.86 9.16
C ALA A 214 2.36 1.24 9.68
N ARG A 215 2.21 2.38 10.34
CA ARG A 215 0.87 2.87 10.77
C ARG A 215 -0.05 3.18 9.59
N ALA A 216 0.50 3.70 8.49
CA ALA A 216 -0.27 3.99 7.30
C ALA A 216 -0.71 2.70 6.60
N ALA A 217 0.21 1.73 6.48
CA ALA A 217 -0.08 0.38 5.99
C ALA A 217 -1.20 -0.28 6.81
N TYR A 218 -1.06 -0.36 8.13
CA TYR A 218 -2.07 -0.99 8.99
C TYR A 218 -3.44 -0.32 8.93
N ARG A 219 -3.48 1.00 8.73
CA ARG A 219 -4.74 1.72 8.53
C ARG A 219 -5.40 1.31 7.22
N ALA A 220 -4.66 1.33 6.11
CA ALA A 220 -5.17 0.93 4.81
C ALA A 220 -5.63 -0.55 4.82
N THR A 221 -4.80 -1.45 5.33
CA THR A 221 -5.15 -2.87 5.44
C THR A 221 -6.38 -3.12 6.31
N ALA A 222 -6.56 -2.37 7.41
CA ALA A 222 -7.76 -2.48 8.23
C ALA A 222 -9.02 -2.02 7.46
N GLU A 223 -8.91 -0.97 6.65
CA GLU A 223 -10.00 -0.51 5.77
C GLU A 223 -10.33 -1.56 4.70
N ASP A 224 -9.32 -2.18 4.08
CA ASP A 224 -9.49 -3.24 3.07
C ASP A 224 -10.16 -4.48 3.66
N ILE A 225 -9.73 -4.91 4.86
CA ILE A 225 -10.37 -6.00 5.62
C ILE A 225 -11.84 -5.67 5.89
N ALA A 226 -12.14 -4.49 6.42
CA ALA A 226 -13.51 -4.10 6.73
C ALA A 226 -14.38 -4.07 5.45
N GLY A 227 -13.87 -3.53 4.34
CA GLY A 227 -14.57 -3.53 3.06
C GLY A 227 -14.89 -4.95 2.56
N ALA A 228 -13.87 -5.82 2.49
CA ALA A 228 -14.04 -7.19 2.03
C ALA A 228 -15.04 -7.99 2.89
N ARG A 229 -15.00 -7.81 4.21
CA ARG A 229 -15.94 -8.48 5.13
C ARG A 229 -17.36 -7.93 5.07
N ALA A 230 -17.52 -6.63 4.79
CA ALA A 230 -18.83 -6.00 4.62
C ALA A 230 -19.53 -6.44 3.32
N GLU A 231 -18.77 -6.65 2.24
CA GLU A 231 -19.27 -7.25 1.00
C GLU A 231 -19.72 -8.71 1.18
N GLY A 232 -19.06 -9.44 2.10
CA GLY A 232 -19.35 -10.85 2.37
C GLY A 232 -18.57 -11.82 1.49
N GLY A 233 -19.10 -13.02 1.30
CA GLY A 233 -18.44 -14.12 0.59
C GLY A 233 -17.71 -15.10 1.52
N ALA A 234 -16.86 -15.96 0.93
CA ALA A 234 -16.15 -17.01 1.67
C ALA A 234 -15.04 -16.48 2.59
N GLY A 235 -14.64 -15.21 2.45
CA GLY A 235 -13.56 -14.61 3.23
C GLY A 235 -12.56 -13.86 2.36
N TYR A 236 -11.40 -13.56 2.97
CA TYR A 236 -10.31 -12.86 2.32
C TYR A 236 -8.93 -13.43 2.72
N GLU A 237 -7.93 -13.14 1.90
CA GLU A 237 -6.50 -13.38 2.17
C GLU A 237 -5.69 -12.09 2.05
N LEU A 238 -4.85 -11.83 3.05
CA LEU A 238 -3.80 -10.82 2.95
C LEU A 238 -2.58 -11.36 2.17
N PRO A 239 -1.94 -10.53 1.34
CA PRO A 239 -0.93 -11.00 0.39
C PRO A 239 0.38 -11.46 1.02
N ARG A 240 0.71 -10.98 2.23
CA ARG A 240 1.94 -11.37 2.96
C ARG A 240 1.74 -11.30 4.47
N TRP A 241 1.98 -12.41 5.15
CA TRP A 241 1.87 -12.56 6.60
C TRP A 241 3.01 -11.83 7.34
N ALA A 242 4.24 -12.04 6.90
CA ALA A 242 5.42 -11.53 7.59
C ALA A 242 6.53 -11.20 6.59
N ASP A 243 7.48 -10.36 7.03
CA ASP A 243 8.65 -10.01 6.23
C ASP A 243 9.53 -11.23 6.00
N GLU A 244 10.21 -11.18 4.86
CA GLU A 244 11.18 -12.17 4.44
C GLU A 244 12.54 -11.47 4.31
N PRO A 245 13.68 -12.18 4.44
CA PRO A 245 15.01 -11.57 4.34
C PRO A 245 15.22 -10.77 3.05
N ARG A 246 14.47 -11.14 2.00
CA ARG A 246 14.53 -10.50 0.69
C ARG A 246 13.69 -9.22 0.61
N GLY A 247 12.62 -9.05 1.39
CA GLY A 247 11.79 -7.86 1.26
C GLY A 247 10.83 -7.59 2.44
N PRO A 248 10.66 -6.33 2.86
CA PRO A 248 9.79 -5.92 3.98
C PRO A 248 8.31 -5.81 3.58
N LEU A 249 7.76 -6.84 2.93
CA LEU A 249 6.42 -6.81 2.33
C LEU A 249 5.32 -7.37 3.26
N GLY A 250 5.67 -7.88 4.43
CA GLY A 250 4.74 -8.53 5.35
C GLY A 250 3.92 -7.58 6.21
N LEU A 251 2.84 -8.12 6.76
CA LEU A 251 2.09 -7.47 7.84
C LEU A 251 2.95 -7.34 9.11
N LEU A 252 3.66 -8.41 9.48
CA LEU A 252 4.61 -8.45 10.59
C LEU A 252 6.06 -8.39 10.09
N ASP A 253 7.00 -8.13 10.99
CA ASP A 253 8.42 -8.32 10.65
C ASP A 253 8.81 -9.81 10.58
N VAL A 254 10.07 -10.09 10.24
CA VAL A 254 10.58 -11.45 10.04
C VAL A 254 10.55 -12.30 11.31
N HIS A 255 10.51 -11.65 12.49
CA HIS A 255 10.39 -12.31 13.81
C HIS A 255 8.95 -12.35 14.32
N ARG A 256 7.96 -12.06 13.46
CA ARG A 256 6.52 -12.02 13.79
C ARG A 256 6.16 -10.93 14.81
N VAL A 257 6.94 -9.86 14.87
CA VAL A 257 6.63 -8.69 15.70
C VAL A 257 5.84 -7.68 14.87
N PRO A 258 4.75 -7.09 15.43
CA PRO A 258 4.04 -6.00 14.78
C PRO A 258 4.95 -4.78 14.53
N LYS A 259 4.86 -4.22 13.32
CA LYS A 259 5.68 -3.07 12.90
C LYS A 259 5.18 -1.73 13.48
N ALA A 260 3.94 -1.70 13.94
CA ALA A 260 3.27 -0.57 14.56
C ALA A 260 2.13 -1.06 15.48
N ASP A 261 1.37 -0.13 16.07
CA ASP A 261 0.12 -0.43 16.77
C ASP A 261 -0.91 -1.03 15.81
N ASP A 262 -1.27 -2.30 16.05
CA ASP A 262 -2.14 -3.14 15.23
C ASP A 262 -3.58 -3.25 15.75
N THR A 263 -3.97 -2.37 16.69
CA THR A 263 -5.32 -2.33 17.26
C THR A 263 -6.39 -2.24 16.17
N LEU A 264 -6.13 -1.48 15.10
CA LEU A 264 -7.06 -1.33 13.97
C LEU A 264 -7.24 -2.64 13.17
N LEU A 265 -6.19 -3.43 13.00
CA LEU A 265 -6.26 -4.73 12.31
C LEU A 265 -7.09 -5.71 13.13
N THR A 266 -6.82 -5.77 14.44
CA THR A 266 -7.58 -6.61 15.38
C THR A 266 -9.05 -6.22 15.41
N ALA A 267 -9.35 -4.90 15.44
CA ALA A 267 -10.71 -4.39 15.40
C ALA A 267 -11.43 -4.73 14.08
N ALA A 268 -10.74 -4.59 12.93
CA ALA A 268 -11.29 -4.95 11.62
C ALA A 268 -11.62 -6.45 11.51
N ASN A 269 -10.91 -7.30 12.26
CA ASN A 269 -11.14 -8.75 12.33
C ASN A 269 -12.07 -9.22 13.44
N ALA A 270 -12.52 -8.31 14.31
CA ALA A 270 -13.42 -8.67 15.39
C ALA A 270 -14.74 -9.28 14.85
N PRO A 271 -15.44 -10.12 15.63
CA PRO A 271 -16.74 -10.67 15.22
C PRO A 271 -17.76 -9.60 14.84
N VAL A 272 -17.68 -8.42 15.48
CA VAL A 272 -18.45 -7.24 15.08
C VAL A 272 -17.51 -6.08 14.81
N ALA A 273 -17.62 -5.47 13.64
CA ALA A 273 -16.79 -4.36 13.16
C ALA A 273 -17.62 -3.37 12.34
N LEU A 274 -17.08 -2.18 12.06
CA LEU A 274 -17.71 -1.17 11.21
C LEU A 274 -16.84 -0.94 9.95
N ALA A 275 -17.50 -0.86 8.80
CA ALA A 275 -16.91 -0.40 7.55
C ALA A 275 -17.44 0.99 7.20
N LEU A 276 -16.53 1.91 6.87
CA LEU A 276 -16.84 3.27 6.45
C LEU A 276 -16.60 3.38 4.95
N GLU A 277 -17.65 3.28 4.16
CA GLU A 277 -17.60 3.26 2.69
C GLU A 277 -17.93 4.64 2.08
N GLY A 278 -17.57 4.84 0.81
CA GLY A 278 -17.89 6.09 0.09
C GLY A 278 -16.98 7.28 0.43
N VAL A 279 -15.87 7.04 1.13
CA VAL A 279 -14.88 8.05 1.50
C VAL A 279 -13.59 7.77 0.74
N PRO A 280 -13.30 8.45 -0.39
CA PRO A 280 -12.03 8.29 -1.09
C PRO A 280 -10.85 8.77 -0.22
N PRO A 281 -9.60 8.36 -0.49
CA PRO A 281 -8.43 8.86 0.24
C PRO A 281 -8.16 10.35 -0.01
N GLN A 282 -8.62 10.87 -1.16
CA GLN A 282 -8.51 12.27 -1.55
C GLN A 282 -9.87 12.82 -1.94
N HIS A 283 -10.13 14.09 -1.60
CA HIS A 283 -11.37 14.77 -1.93
C HIS A 283 -11.14 16.25 -2.19
N ARG A 284 -12.05 16.86 -2.94
CA ARG A 284 -11.97 18.29 -3.26
C ARG A 284 -12.74 19.12 -2.24
N SER A 285 -12.10 20.16 -1.73
CA SER A 285 -12.72 21.14 -0.84
C SER A 285 -14.05 21.65 -1.42
N GLY A 286 -15.09 21.68 -0.60
CA GLY A 286 -16.43 22.14 -0.96
C GLY A 286 -17.23 21.20 -1.87
N ARG A 287 -16.73 20.02 -2.26
CA ARG A 287 -17.54 19.01 -2.96
C ARG A 287 -18.32 18.15 -1.95
N PRO A 288 -19.60 17.82 -2.21
CA PRO A 288 -20.34 16.88 -1.37
C PRO A 288 -19.85 15.43 -1.61
N GLY A 289 -19.94 14.61 -0.56
CA GLY A 289 -19.77 13.16 -0.58
C GLY A 289 -20.80 12.48 0.32
N VAL A 290 -20.87 11.15 0.29
CA VAL A 290 -21.78 10.37 1.13
C VAL A 290 -20.99 9.27 1.82
N LEU A 291 -20.94 9.30 3.14
CA LEU A 291 -20.40 8.24 3.97
C LEU A 291 -21.49 7.19 4.18
N ARG A 292 -21.22 5.93 3.81
CA ARG A 292 -22.05 4.80 4.21
C ARG A 292 -21.40 4.06 5.36
N VAL A 293 -22.13 3.94 6.47
CA VAL A 293 -21.69 3.16 7.64
C VAL A 293 -22.35 1.79 7.59
N ARG A 294 -21.54 0.74 7.47
CA ARG A 294 -22.03 -0.65 7.51
C ARG A 294 -21.48 -1.36 8.72
N VAL A 295 -22.31 -2.23 9.30
CA VAL A 295 -21.86 -3.16 10.34
C VAL A 295 -21.53 -4.50 9.71
N ILE A 296 -20.42 -5.09 10.16
CA ILE A 296 -20.09 -6.50 9.98
C ILE A 296 -20.47 -7.16 11.29
N ASN A 297 -21.37 -8.14 11.26
CA ASN A 297 -22.01 -8.70 12.44
C ASN A 297 -22.00 -10.24 12.40
N ARG A 298 -20.80 -10.81 12.56
CA ARG A 298 -20.63 -12.26 12.76
C ARG A 298 -20.94 -12.69 14.21
N GLY A 299 -21.16 -11.74 15.10
CA GLY A 299 -21.61 -11.97 16.48
C GLY A 299 -23.12 -12.11 16.65
N GLY A 300 -23.91 -11.91 15.59
CA GLY A 300 -25.37 -12.05 15.63
C GLY A 300 -26.10 -11.01 16.51
N TRP A 301 -25.55 -9.81 16.66
CA TRP A 301 -26.16 -8.74 17.45
C TRP A 301 -27.51 -8.30 16.87
N ARG A 302 -28.50 -8.08 17.73
CA ARG A 302 -29.88 -7.70 17.36
C ARG A 302 -30.39 -6.56 18.24
N GLY A 303 -31.36 -5.82 17.71
CA GLY A 303 -32.10 -4.80 18.45
C GLY A 303 -31.39 -3.44 18.50
N PRO A 304 -31.83 -2.54 19.40
CA PRO A 304 -31.46 -1.14 19.36
C PRO A 304 -30.02 -0.89 19.83
N HIS A 305 -29.31 -0.06 19.07
CA HIS A 305 -27.96 0.43 19.30
C HIS A 305 -27.89 1.93 19.00
N ASN A 306 -26.97 2.64 19.64
CA ASN A 306 -26.71 4.04 19.33
C ASN A 306 -25.57 4.14 18.31
N LEU A 307 -25.81 4.78 17.17
CA LEU A 307 -24.76 5.13 16.21
C LEU A 307 -24.44 6.62 16.36
N ARG A 308 -23.15 6.95 16.43
CA ARG A 308 -22.63 8.32 16.38
C ARG A 308 -21.59 8.44 15.28
N VAL A 309 -21.80 9.37 14.35
CA VAL A 309 -20.90 9.66 13.23
C VAL A 309 -20.39 11.10 13.36
N ARG A 310 -19.09 11.30 13.22
CA ARG A 310 -18.42 12.60 13.39
C ARG A 310 -17.42 12.84 12.27
N LEU A 311 -17.37 14.06 11.77
CA LEU A 311 -16.29 14.56 10.91
C LEU A 311 -15.53 15.65 11.66
N SER A 312 -14.20 15.50 11.76
CA SER A 312 -13.31 16.51 12.34
C SER A 312 -12.40 17.09 11.27
N ALA A 313 -12.19 18.41 11.33
CA ALA A 313 -11.27 19.16 10.50
C ALA A 313 -9.81 18.95 10.97
N PRO A 314 -8.80 19.38 10.17
CA PRO A 314 -7.39 19.18 10.50
C PRO A 314 -6.93 19.84 11.80
N ASP A 315 -7.58 20.92 12.21
CA ASP A 315 -7.35 21.61 13.50
C ASP A 315 -8.04 20.93 14.69
N GLY A 316 -8.73 19.81 14.45
CA GLY A 316 -9.51 19.08 15.44
C GLY A 316 -10.93 19.62 15.67
N ARG A 317 -11.33 20.70 14.98
CA ARG A 317 -12.68 21.25 15.08
C ARG A 317 -13.70 20.26 14.52
N LEU A 318 -14.79 20.07 15.24
CA LEU A 318 -15.92 19.27 14.77
C LEU A 318 -16.62 19.99 13.61
N VAL A 319 -16.69 19.33 12.45
CA VAL A 319 -17.40 19.82 11.27
C VAL A 319 -18.89 19.48 11.38
N PHE A 320 -19.18 18.22 11.71
CA PHE A 320 -20.53 17.78 12.06
C PHE A 320 -20.49 16.57 13.01
N GLU A 321 -21.59 16.38 13.72
CA GLU A 321 -21.91 15.16 14.46
C GLU A 321 -23.36 14.77 14.19
N GLU A 322 -23.57 13.51 13.83
CA GLU A 322 -24.88 12.89 13.71
C GLU A 322 -24.96 11.75 14.73
N ALA A 323 -26.03 11.70 15.52
CA ALA A 323 -26.24 10.63 16.48
C ALA A 323 -27.70 10.17 16.45
N GLY A 324 -27.91 8.85 16.42
CA GLY A 324 -29.24 8.28 16.31
C GLY A 324 -29.31 6.83 16.77
N TRP A 325 -30.53 6.36 16.98
CA TRP A 325 -30.79 4.95 17.26
C TRP A 325 -30.90 4.17 15.95
N VAL A 326 -30.21 3.05 15.88
CA VAL A 326 -30.31 2.06 14.79
C VAL A 326 -30.70 0.71 15.38
N SER A 327 -31.46 -0.10 14.65
CA SER A 327 -31.84 -1.44 15.09
C SER A 327 -31.20 -2.48 14.19
N LEU A 328 -30.36 -3.34 14.77
CA LEU A 328 -29.72 -4.42 14.03
C LEU A 328 -30.70 -5.57 13.81
N ALA A 329 -30.82 -6.03 12.56
CA ALA A 329 -31.63 -7.20 12.20
C ALA A 329 -30.92 -8.53 12.53
N GLY A 330 -29.63 -8.49 12.86
CA GLY A 330 -28.82 -9.70 13.09
C GLY A 330 -28.34 -10.35 11.79
N LEU A 331 -28.34 -9.58 10.70
CA LEU A 331 -27.78 -10.01 9.42
C LEU A 331 -26.25 -10.02 9.52
N PRO A 332 -25.55 -10.87 8.74
CA PRO A 332 -24.10 -10.91 8.75
C PRO A 332 -23.47 -9.56 8.41
N ALA A 333 -24.08 -8.76 7.54
CA ALA A 333 -23.72 -7.36 7.31
C ALA A 333 -24.96 -6.55 6.91
N GLU A 334 -25.06 -5.31 7.38
CA GLU A 334 -26.18 -4.41 7.06
C GLU A 334 -25.74 -2.92 7.10
N THR A 335 -26.38 -2.08 6.31
CA THR A 335 -26.14 -0.62 6.30
C THR A 335 -26.88 0.03 7.47
N LEU A 336 -26.16 0.80 8.28
CA LEU A 336 -26.72 1.48 9.45
C LEU A 336 -27.13 2.92 9.15
N ALA A 337 -26.34 3.62 8.32
CA ALA A 337 -26.58 5.02 7.97
C ALA A 337 -25.91 5.38 6.64
N GLU A 338 -26.49 6.38 5.98
CA GLU A 338 -25.88 7.11 4.87
C GLU A 338 -25.84 8.60 5.23
N THR A 339 -24.66 9.10 5.58
CA THR A 339 -24.46 10.45 6.09
C THR A 339 -23.78 11.31 5.02
N PRO A 340 -24.44 12.36 4.49
CA PRO A 340 -23.81 13.29 3.57
C PRO A 340 -22.75 14.12 4.30
N TYR A 341 -21.65 14.42 3.63
CA TYR A 341 -20.59 15.28 4.16
C TYR A 341 -20.09 16.26 3.09
N ARG A 342 -19.59 17.42 3.54
CA ARG A 342 -19.00 18.44 2.68
C ARG A 342 -17.83 19.10 3.43
N PRO A 343 -16.59 18.66 3.22
CA PRO A 343 -15.46 19.23 3.91
C PRO A 343 -15.03 20.53 3.22
N GLU A 344 -14.66 21.54 4.01
CA GLU A 344 -14.19 22.84 3.51
C GLU A 344 -12.81 23.16 4.11
N GLY A 345 -11.86 23.50 3.23
CA GLY A 345 -10.46 23.80 3.57
C GLY A 345 -9.49 22.72 3.07
N GLU A 346 -8.22 22.83 3.49
CA GLU A 346 -7.15 21.89 3.13
C GLU A 346 -6.66 21.10 4.35
N GLY A 347 -6.32 19.83 4.15
CA GLY A 347 -5.66 18.96 5.13
C GLY A 347 -6.36 17.63 5.38
N GLU A 348 -5.89 16.89 6.39
CA GLU A 348 -6.50 15.61 6.80
C GLU A 348 -7.75 15.84 7.63
N PHE A 349 -8.90 15.47 7.08
CA PHE A 349 -10.16 15.33 7.80
C PHE A 349 -10.30 13.90 8.31
N VAL A 350 -10.97 13.74 9.45
CA VAL A 350 -11.16 12.42 10.08
C VAL A 350 -12.63 12.15 10.31
N LEU A 351 -13.13 11.08 9.68
CA LEU A 351 -14.43 10.49 9.97
C LEU A 351 -14.30 9.44 11.06
N ARG A 352 -15.23 9.46 12.02
CA ARG A 352 -15.36 8.47 13.08
C ARG A 352 -16.79 8.00 13.18
N ALA A 353 -16.99 6.70 13.30
CA ALA A 353 -18.28 6.11 13.63
C ALA A 353 -18.13 5.25 14.88
N ASP A 354 -19.00 5.50 15.87
CA ASP A 354 -19.06 4.76 17.12
C ASP A 354 -20.43 4.07 17.21
N LEU A 355 -20.45 2.75 17.32
CA LEU A 355 -21.64 1.96 17.59
C LEU A 355 -21.62 1.52 19.05
N GLY A 356 -22.68 1.85 19.78
CA GLY A 356 -22.78 1.58 21.21
C GLY A 356 -24.13 1.03 21.63
N ARG A 357 -24.20 0.67 22.91
CA ARG A 357 -25.41 0.26 23.61
C ARG A 357 -25.29 0.64 25.07
N ASP A 358 -26.39 1.04 25.70
CA ASP A 358 -26.45 1.38 27.13
C ASP A 358 -25.38 2.40 27.57
N GLY A 359 -25.09 3.39 26.71
CA GLY A 359 -24.12 4.45 26.97
C GLY A 359 -22.65 4.05 26.80
N ARG A 360 -22.35 2.83 26.35
CA ARG A 360 -20.98 2.34 26.09
C ARG A 360 -20.74 2.19 24.59
N VAL A 361 -19.58 2.66 24.12
CA VAL A 361 -19.11 2.37 22.76
C VAL A 361 -18.62 0.92 22.73
N LEU A 362 -19.19 0.12 21.84
CA LEU A 362 -18.85 -1.29 21.68
C LEU A 362 -17.89 -1.50 20.51
N VAL A 363 -18.09 -0.75 19.42
CA VAL A 363 -17.28 -0.82 18.20
C VAL A 363 -17.06 0.60 17.70
N ALA A 364 -15.85 0.89 17.24
CA ALA A 364 -15.52 2.16 16.60
C ALA A 364 -14.74 1.91 15.31
N ALA A 365 -14.97 2.75 14.31
CA ALA A 365 -14.15 2.82 13.12
C ALA A 365 -13.76 4.26 12.84
N ARG A 366 -12.62 4.41 12.15
CA ARG A 366 -12.15 5.71 11.67
C ARG A 366 -11.73 5.60 10.21
N ARG A 367 -11.89 6.69 9.47
CA ARG A 367 -11.38 6.83 8.12
C ARG A 367 -10.84 8.23 7.92
N SER A 368 -9.64 8.33 7.35
CA SER A 368 -9.03 9.62 7.04
C SER A 368 -9.33 10.00 5.60
N LEU A 369 -9.46 11.30 5.36
CA LEU A 369 -9.68 11.88 4.05
C LEU A 369 -8.76 13.10 3.86
N TRP A 370 -7.89 13.09 2.85
CA TRP A 370 -7.11 14.28 2.51
C TRP A 370 -7.95 15.20 1.62
N VAL A 371 -8.16 16.43 2.07
CA VAL A 371 -8.91 17.44 1.31
C VAL A 371 -7.94 18.44 0.72
N ALA A 372 -7.99 18.62 -0.60
CA ALA A 372 -7.23 19.63 -1.31
C ALA A 372 -8.18 20.68 -1.90
N GLU A 373 -7.74 21.93 -1.92
CA GLU A 373 -8.39 22.94 -2.73
C GLU A 373 -8.08 22.71 -4.21
N GLY A 374 -8.82 23.40 -5.07
CA GLY A 374 -8.43 23.47 -6.48
C GLY A 374 -7.00 24.01 -6.66
N PRO A 375 -6.47 23.92 -7.89
CA PRO A 375 -5.21 24.59 -8.20
C PRO A 375 -5.34 26.06 -7.79
N PRO A 376 -4.33 26.64 -7.10
CA PRO A 376 -4.38 28.02 -6.65
C PRO A 376 -4.77 28.91 -7.83
N GLY A 377 -5.72 29.83 -7.63
CA GLY A 377 -6.38 30.61 -8.68
C GLY A 377 -5.41 31.08 -9.76
N VAL A 378 -5.33 30.31 -10.84
CA VAL A 378 -4.36 30.52 -11.91
C VAL A 378 -4.70 31.79 -12.72
N SER A 379 -5.92 32.31 -12.54
CA SER A 379 -6.44 33.53 -13.15
C SER A 379 -6.22 34.82 -12.35
N ALA A 380 -5.54 34.78 -11.18
CA ALA A 380 -5.49 35.94 -10.26
C ALA A 380 -4.08 36.44 -9.89
N THR A 381 -3.03 36.06 -10.62
CA THR A 381 -1.82 36.88 -10.71
C THR A 381 -1.86 37.58 -12.06
N GLY A 382 -1.98 38.92 -12.02
CA GLY A 382 -2.45 39.77 -13.12
C GLY A 382 -1.70 39.66 -14.45
N ALA A 383 -2.10 40.52 -15.39
CA ALA A 383 -1.67 40.63 -16.79
C ALA A 383 -0.15 40.76 -17.07
N ALA A 384 0.72 40.46 -16.11
CA ALA A 384 2.18 40.51 -16.20
C ALA A 384 2.85 39.13 -16.25
N ALA A 385 2.12 38.02 -16.17
CA ALA A 385 2.74 36.71 -16.23
C ALA A 385 2.86 36.21 -17.66
N GLY A 386 4.10 36.05 -18.13
CA GLY A 386 4.39 35.66 -19.51
C GLY A 386 3.86 34.27 -19.87
N GLU A 387 3.76 34.06 -21.18
CA GLU A 387 3.37 32.80 -21.82
C GLU A 387 4.28 31.64 -21.39
N LEU A 388 3.69 30.49 -21.06
CA LEU A 388 4.41 29.26 -20.75
C LEU A 388 4.87 28.58 -22.04
N GLY A 389 6.14 28.17 -22.10
CA GLY A 389 6.63 27.31 -23.16
C GLY A 389 6.34 25.84 -22.85
N VAL A 390 5.94 25.08 -23.86
CA VAL A 390 5.87 23.61 -23.79
C VAL A 390 6.82 23.00 -24.82
N LEU A 391 7.84 22.28 -24.35
CA LEU A 391 8.76 21.54 -25.21
C LEU A 391 8.29 20.09 -25.35
N GLY A 392 7.97 19.71 -26.59
CA GLY A 392 7.32 18.45 -26.95
C GLY A 392 5.79 18.57 -27.08
N PRO A 393 5.10 17.47 -27.44
CA PRO A 393 3.65 17.47 -27.61
C PRO A 393 2.91 17.80 -26.31
N ALA A 394 2.03 18.80 -26.35
CA ALA A 394 1.31 19.24 -25.15
C ALA A 394 0.25 18.23 -24.67
N GLY A 395 -0.34 17.42 -25.57
CA GLY A 395 -1.27 16.34 -25.21
C GLY A 395 -2.33 16.74 -24.15
N ALA A 396 -2.48 15.92 -23.12
CA ALA A 396 -3.40 16.16 -22.01
C ALA A 396 -3.05 17.41 -21.18
N LEU A 397 -1.76 17.81 -21.13
CA LEU A 397 -1.33 19.02 -20.47
C LEU A 397 -1.91 20.26 -21.17
N GLY A 398 -1.90 20.33 -22.51
CA GLY A 398 -2.51 21.44 -23.25
C GLY A 398 -3.98 21.66 -22.87
N GLY A 399 -4.76 20.57 -22.85
CA GLY A 399 -6.16 20.63 -22.42
C GLY A 399 -6.36 21.02 -20.95
N LEU A 400 -5.41 20.70 -20.06
CA LEU A 400 -5.42 21.19 -18.66
C LEU A 400 -5.13 22.70 -18.58
N LEU A 401 -4.11 23.16 -19.32
CA LEU A 401 -3.72 24.57 -19.38
C LEU A 401 -4.89 25.43 -19.91
N ASP A 402 -5.55 24.99 -20.98
CA ASP A 402 -6.72 25.67 -21.54
C ASP A 402 -7.89 25.72 -20.55
N ARG A 403 -8.19 24.59 -19.88
CA ARG A 403 -9.23 24.52 -18.83
C ARG A 403 -8.95 25.47 -17.66
N TRP A 404 -7.69 25.70 -17.34
CA TRP A 404 -7.26 26.60 -16.26
C TRP A 404 -7.03 28.04 -16.74
N GLY A 405 -7.26 28.35 -18.01
CA GLY A 405 -7.10 29.69 -18.57
C GLY A 405 -5.65 30.17 -18.62
N LEU A 406 -4.69 29.24 -18.78
CA LEU A 406 -3.27 29.53 -18.87
C LEU A 406 -2.85 29.83 -20.31
N SER A 407 -2.12 30.93 -20.51
CA SER A 407 -1.48 31.21 -21.80
C SER A 407 -0.24 30.32 -21.98
N TRP A 408 -0.20 29.56 -23.07
CA TRP A 408 0.91 28.68 -23.40
C TRP A 408 1.10 28.55 -24.92
N ALA A 409 2.33 28.26 -25.33
CA ALA A 409 2.66 27.97 -26.72
C ALA A 409 3.72 26.85 -26.83
N PRO A 410 3.76 26.11 -27.96
CA PRO A 410 4.87 25.24 -28.27
C PRO A 410 6.19 26.03 -28.25
N TYR A 411 7.17 25.52 -27.51
CA TYR A 411 8.45 26.19 -27.33
C TYR A 411 9.39 25.93 -28.50
N ALA A 412 9.95 27.01 -29.05
CA ALA A 412 11.05 26.95 -30.01
C ALA A 412 12.39 27.17 -29.29
N LEU A 413 13.37 26.28 -29.54
CA LEU A 413 14.69 26.33 -28.91
C LEU A 413 15.34 27.72 -29.04
N GLY A 414 15.89 28.21 -27.93
CA GLY A 414 16.59 29.50 -27.84
C GLY A 414 15.68 30.72 -27.65
N ARG A 415 14.35 30.59 -27.72
CA ARG A 415 13.44 31.71 -27.41
C ARG A 415 13.28 31.91 -25.90
N PRO A 416 13.21 33.14 -25.39
CA PRO A 416 12.85 33.36 -24.00
C PRO A 416 11.42 32.91 -23.70
N ALA A 417 11.21 32.29 -22.53
CA ALA A 417 9.89 31.95 -22.01
C ALA A 417 9.84 32.26 -20.51
N ALA A 418 8.63 32.57 -19.99
CA ALA A 418 8.45 32.87 -18.56
C ALA A 418 8.84 31.67 -17.68
N GLY A 419 8.51 30.47 -18.16
CA GLY A 419 8.98 29.19 -17.67
C GLY A 419 8.71 28.12 -18.73
N LEU A 420 9.39 26.98 -18.62
CA LEU A 420 9.27 25.90 -19.59
C LEU A 420 8.81 24.60 -18.93
N VAL A 421 7.79 23.98 -19.51
CA VAL A 421 7.44 22.58 -19.25
C VAL A 421 8.08 21.71 -20.32
N VAL A 422 8.90 20.75 -19.91
CA VAL A 422 9.49 19.76 -20.79
C VAL A 422 8.77 18.44 -20.56
N THR A 423 8.12 17.96 -21.60
CA THR A 423 7.49 16.62 -21.65
C THR A 423 8.53 15.57 -22.02
N THR A 424 8.21 14.28 -21.85
CA THR A 424 9.11 13.17 -22.21
C THR A 424 9.65 13.28 -23.63
N ALA A 425 8.78 13.42 -24.63
CA ALA A 425 9.17 13.53 -26.03
C ALA A 425 10.00 14.81 -26.32
N GLY A 426 9.79 15.88 -25.54
CA GLY A 426 10.61 17.09 -25.62
C GLY A 426 12.06 16.89 -25.17
N ALA A 427 12.31 15.94 -24.26
CA ALA A 427 13.64 15.63 -23.74
C ALA A 427 14.46 14.71 -24.67
N ALA A 428 13.80 13.82 -25.42
CA ALA A 428 14.42 12.71 -26.18
C ALA A 428 15.41 13.10 -27.29
N ALA A 429 15.52 14.38 -27.68
CA ALA A 429 16.43 14.87 -28.73
C ALA A 429 17.51 15.84 -28.21
N GLY A 430 17.90 15.74 -26.93
CA GLY A 430 18.84 16.70 -26.30
C GLY A 430 18.23 18.09 -26.08
N GLY A 431 16.91 18.23 -26.29
CA GLY A 431 16.18 19.48 -26.12
C GLY A 431 16.28 20.04 -24.70
N LEU A 432 16.21 19.16 -23.69
CA LEU A 432 16.36 19.55 -22.29
C LEU A 432 17.75 20.11 -21.99
N ALA A 433 18.83 19.44 -22.42
CA ALA A 433 20.20 19.95 -22.25
C ALA A 433 20.36 21.33 -22.92
N ASN A 434 19.91 21.48 -24.17
CA ASN A 434 19.99 22.76 -24.89
C ASN A 434 19.28 23.89 -24.12
N VAL A 435 18.12 23.63 -23.53
CA VAL A 435 17.41 24.64 -22.73
C VAL A 435 18.19 25.00 -21.47
N LEU A 436 18.67 24.00 -20.72
CA LEU A 436 19.34 24.21 -19.44
C LEU A 436 20.62 25.03 -19.57
N PHE A 437 21.35 24.91 -20.69
CA PHE A 437 22.64 25.59 -20.90
C PHE A 437 22.56 26.85 -21.81
N ALA A 438 21.46 27.09 -22.52
CA ALA A 438 21.35 28.23 -23.44
C ALA A 438 21.09 29.58 -22.73
N GLY A 439 20.65 29.60 -21.47
CA GLY A 439 20.34 30.82 -20.73
C GLY A 439 19.05 31.55 -21.14
N ALA A 440 18.27 30.99 -22.09
CA ALA A 440 17.03 31.59 -22.57
C ALA A 440 15.85 31.47 -21.58
N VAL A 441 15.88 30.46 -20.70
CA VAL A 441 14.82 30.18 -19.73
C VAL A 441 15.44 30.01 -18.35
N ARG A 442 14.84 30.63 -17.32
CA ARG A 442 15.37 30.58 -15.94
C ARG A 442 14.84 29.39 -15.13
N ARG A 443 13.62 28.95 -15.39
CA ARG A 443 12.95 27.87 -14.66
C ARG A 443 12.37 26.86 -15.64
N VAL A 444 12.74 25.60 -15.44
CA VAL A 444 12.34 24.47 -16.26
C VAL A 444 11.75 23.42 -15.32
N VAL A 445 10.59 22.88 -15.66
CA VAL A 445 10.11 21.63 -15.07
C VAL A 445 10.23 20.52 -16.09
N TRP A 446 10.74 19.38 -15.65
CA TRP A 446 10.73 18.16 -16.41
C TRP A 446 9.71 17.20 -15.78
N LEU A 447 8.58 17.05 -16.44
CA LEU A 447 7.51 16.13 -16.05
C LEU A 447 7.68 14.84 -16.85
N LEU A 448 8.05 13.75 -16.17
CA LEU A 448 8.41 12.49 -16.81
C LEU A 448 7.84 11.32 -16.00
N ALA A 449 6.64 10.86 -16.36
CA ALA A 449 5.93 9.83 -15.61
C ALA A 449 6.44 8.39 -15.86
N ASP A 450 7.02 8.11 -17.04
CA ASP A 450 7.44 6.77 -17.45
C ASP A 450 8.93 6.67 -17.79
N ALA A 451 9.56 5.60 -17.30
CA ALA A 451 10.96 5.29 -17.51
C ALA A 451 11.26 4.40 -18.72
N ALA A 452 10.29 3.71 -19.31
CA ALA A 452 10.49 2.99 -20.57
C ALA A 452 10.78 3.97 -21.73
N GLU A 453 10.28 5.20 -21.62
CA GLU A 453 10.48 6.28 -22.59
C GLU A 453 11.81 7.04 -22.40
N ILE A 454 12.61 6.65 -21.39
CA ILE A 454 13.84 7.33 -20.96
C ILE A 454 15.08 6.91 -21.77
N ALA A 455 15.12 5.71 -22.35
CA ALA A 455 16.34 5.10 -22.89
C ALA A 455 17.11 5.96 -23.92
N ASP A 456 16.41 6.79 -24.71
CA ASP A 456 17.03 7.61 -25.77
C ASP A 456 17.45 9.02 -25.31
N GLY A 457 16.90 9.56 -24.20
CA GLY A 457 17.16 10.93 -23.72
C GLY A 457 18.03 11.04 -22.46
N TRP A 458 18.07 9.98 -21.63
CA TRP A 458 18.73 9.95 -20.33
C TRP A 458 20.26 10.06 -20.44
N SER A 459 20.86 9.37 -21.41
CA SER A 459 22.32 9.22 -21.57
C SER A 459 23.06 10.55 -21.78
N ALA A 460 22.38 11.59 -22.26
CA ALA A 460 22.94 12.92 -22.44
C ALA A 460 22.94 13.81 -21.17
N LEU A 461 22.06 13.54 -20.20
CA LEU A 461 21.92 14.30 -18.94
C LEU A 461 22.42 13.54 -17.70
N LEU A 462 22.59 12.23 -17.86
CA LEU A 462 22.95 11.23 -16.85
C LEU A 462 24.12 11.61 -15.92
N PRO A 463 25.24 12.21 -16.38
CA PRO A 463 26.36 12.47 -15.47
C PRO A 463 26.04 13.47 -14.35
N GLN A 464 25.04 14.33 -14.52
CA GLN A 464 24.80 15.46 -13.59
C GLN A 464 23.64 15.21 -12.61
N LEU A 465 22.64 14.38 -12.99
CA LEU A 465 21.45 14.10 -12.16
C LEU A 465 21.50 12.77 -11.40
N GLY A 466 22.45 11.89 -11.73
CA GLY A 466 22.62 10.59 -11.07
C GLY A 466 21.89 9.44 -11.77
N SER A 467 21.67 8.34 -11.05
CA SER A 467 21.11 7.09 -11.55
C SER A 467 19.62 6.96 -11.26
N ALA A 468 18.85 6.48 -12.24
CA ALA A 468 17.46 6.08 -12.01
C ALA A 468 17.38 4.74 -11.26
N VAL A 469 16.37 4.61 -10.41
CA VAL A 469 15.91 3.33 -9.91
C VAL A 469 14.42 3.20 -10.22
N SER A 470 14.08 2.16 -10.97
CA SER A 470 12.70 1.79 -11.30
C SER A 470 12.26 0.66 -10.38
N TRP A 471 10.97 0.61 -10.06
CA TRP A 471 10.39 -0.49 -9.32
C TRP A 471 9.09 -0.92 -10.01
N PRO A 472 8.88 -2.24 -10.22
CA PRO A 472 7.73 -2.74 -10.95
C PRO A 472 6.43 -2.45 -10.17
N PRO A 473 5.37 -2.00 -10.84
CA PRO A 473 4.06 -1.81 -10.21
C PRO A 473 3.39 -3.14 -9.80
N GLU A 474 3.81 -4.26 -10.40
CA GLU A 474 3.11 -5.55 -10.38
C GLU A 474 3.37 -6.40 -9.10
N ASP A 475 4.43 -6.13 -8.34
CA ASP A 475 4.83 -6.96 -7.18
C ASP A 475 4.24 -6.49 -5.82
N GLY A 476 3.17 -5.68 -5.81
CA GLY A 476 2.63 -5.10 -4.58
C GLY A 476 3.57 -4.10 -3.89
N GLY A 477 4.68 -3.72 -4.55
CA GLY A 477 5.69 -2.78 -4.09
C GLY A 477 5.25 -1.32 -4.24
N GLY A 478 4.14 -0.95 -3.61
CA GLY A 478 3.74 0.45 -3.52
C GLY A 478 4.65 1.19 -2.53
N GLY A 479 5.41 2.15 -3.04
CA GLY A 479 6.20 3.03 -2.18
C GLY A 479 5.34 4.05 -1.44
N TRP A 480 5.88 4.62 -0.36
CA TRP A 480 5.30 5.76 0.33
C TRP A 480 5.99 7.05 -0.08
N LEU A 481 5.23 8.10 -0.35
CA LEU A 481 5.79 9.42 -0.59
C LEU A 481 6.01 10.16 0.72
N VAL A 482 7.17 10.79 0.85
CA VAL A 482 7.59 11.59 1.99
C VAL A 482 7.95 12.98 1.51
N ALA A 483 7.18 13.97 1.97
CA ALA A 483 7.36 15.37 1.63
C ALA A 483 8.08 16.15 2.73
N GLY A 484 9.05 16.98 2.32
CA GLY A 484 9.55 18.08 3.13
C GLY A 484 8.57 19.25 3.20
N ARG A 485 8.85 20.25 4.04
CA ARG A 485 8.13 21.53 4.00
C ARG A 485 8.62 22.34 2.81
N HIS A 486 7.76 22.61 1.84
CA HIS A 486 8.12 23.46 0.71
C HIS A 486 6.85 24.04 0.06
N PRO A 487 6.82 25.32 -0.32
CA PRO A 487 5.62 25.94 -0.90
C PRO A 487 5.09 25.33 -2.19
N LEU A 488 5.92 24.66 -2.99
CA LEU A 488 5.45 23.83 -4.10
C LEU A 488 4.54 22.67 -3.66
N LEU A 489 4.72 22.17 -2.44
CA LEU A 489 3.97 21.03 -1.91
C LEU A 489 2.73 21.46 -1.10
N ARG A 490 2.53 22.77 -0.92
CA ARG A 490 1.45 23.33 -0.08
C ARG A 490 0.08 22.82 -0.48
N GLY A 491 -0.61 22.21 0.47
CA GLY A 491 -1.96 21.65 0.30
C GLY A 491 -1.97 20.24 -0.29
N SER A 492 -0.81 19.68 -0.62
CA SER A 492 -0.68 18.36 -1.25
C SER A 492 -0.35 17.24 -0.27
N GLY A 493 -0.04 17.57 1.00
CA GLY A 493 0.35 16.59 2.02
C GLY A 493 1.57 16.97 2.84
N ASP A 494 2.09 18.19 2.70
CA ASP A 494 3.36 18.59 3.30
C ASP A 494 3.24 19.18 4.70
N PRO A 495 4.28 19.00 5.54
CA PRO A 495 5.29 17.94 5.44
C PRO A 495 4.72 16.60 5.90
N GLY A 496 5.36 15.51 5.52
CA GLY A 496 5.08 14.19 6.08
C GLY A 496 4.83 13.11 5.05
N LEU A 497 4.22 12.03 5.51
CA LEU A 497 3.89 10.85 4.72
C LEU A 497 2.58 11.08 3.95
N TRP A 498 2.60 10.97 2.63
CA TRP A 498 1.37 11.08 1.82
C TRP A 498 0.68 9.72 1.72
N TRP A 499 0.02 9.34 2.80
CA TRP A 499 -0.76 8.11 2.86
C TRP A 499 -1.97 8.12 1.90
N HIS A 500 -2.42 9.31 1.50
CA HIS A 500 -3.52 9.54 0.57
C HIS A 500 -3.13 9.44 -0.92
N ALA A 501 -1.87 9.17 -1.23
CA ALA A 501 -1.40 9.12 -2.62
C ALA A 501 -2.15 8.04 -3.43
N GLY A 502 -2.82 8.47 -4.50
CA GLY A 502 -3.46 7.62 -5.51
C GLY A 502 -2.60 7.49 -6.76
N ASP A 503 -3.12 6.83 -7.80
CA ASP A 503 -2.37 6.47 -9.02
C ASP A 503 -1.69 7.67 -9.69
N GLY A 504 -2.36 8.83 -9.75
CA GLY A 504 -1.82 10.08 -10.30
C GLY A 504 -0.66 10.68 -9.50
N LEU A 505 -0.31 10.10 -8.36
CA LEU A 505 0.81 10.50 -7.51
C LEU A 505 1.81 9.37 -7.30
N LEU A 506 1.57 8.15 -7.80
CA LEU A 506 2.47 7.02 -7.57
C LEU A 506 3.56 6.97 -8.66
N PRO A 507 4.83 7.25 -8.32
CA PRO A 507 5.92 7.19 -9.28
C PRO A 507 6.26 5.75 -9.65
N ARG A 508 6.67 5.54 -10.91
CA ARG A 508 7.22 4.27 -11.42
C ARG A 508 8.74 4.15 -11.24
N TYR A 509 9.39 5.28 -10.98
CA TYR A 509 10.83 5.38 -10.80
C TYR A 509 11.20 6.67 -10.05
N GLY A 510 12.45 6.78 -9.63
CA GLY A 510 13.03 8.01 -9.09
C GLY A 510 14.55 8.03 -9.20
N LEU A 511 15.17 9.12 -8.77
CA LEU A 511 16.62 9.27 -8.74
C LEU A 511 17.19 8.70 -7.44
N ARG A 512 18.24 7.89 -7.55
CA ARG A 512 18.94 7.31 -6.39
C ARG A 512 19.64 8.41 -5.58
N GLU A 513 20.08 9.47 -6.24
CA GLU A 513 20.75 10.60 -5.63
C GLU A 513 19.74 11.68 -5.18
N PRO A 514 20.05 12.42 -4.11
CA PRO A 514 19.33 13.65 -3.78
C PRO A 514 19.67 14.74 -4.82
N LEU A 515 18.74 15.67 -5.00
CA LEU A 515 18.99 16.92 -5.73
C LEU A 515 19.34 18.04 -4.74
N GLY A 516 19.87 19.16 -5.25
CA GLY A 516 20.23 20.35 -4.47
C GLY A 516 19.15 20.76 -3.45
N ALA A 517 17.88 20.65 -3.82
CA ALA A 517 16.75 20.67 -2.89
C ALA A 517 15.80 19.48 -3.18
N THR A 518 15.88 18.44 -2.36
CA THR A 518 14.93 17.32 -2.41
C THR A 518 13.59 17.74 -1.77
N LEU A 519 12.51 17.68 -2.54
CA LEU A 519 11.17 18.09 -2.09
C LEU A 519 10.33 16.89 -1.68
N LEU A 520 10.30 15.87 -2.53
CA LEU A 520 9.53 14.66 -2.34
C LEU A 520 10.40 13.43 -2.59
N SER A 521 10.37 12.52 -1.62
CA SER A 521 11.09 11.25 -1.66
C SER A 521 10.10 10.10 -1.70
N ALA A 522 10.32 9.13 -2.59
CA ALA A 522 9.64 7.84 -2.52
C ALA A 522 10.45 6.88 -1.65
N CYS A 523 9.82 6.36 -0.61
CA CYS A 523 10.26 5.16 0.08
C CYS A 523 9.70 3.97 -0.67
N TYR A 524 10.52 3.34 -1.51
CA TYR A 524 10.11 2.21 -2.32
C TYR A 524 10.49 0.90 -1.64
N LEU A 525 9.63 -0.10 -1.83
CA LEU A 525 9.79 -1.47 -1.34
C LEU A 525 9.74 -2.34 -2.60
N ALA A 526 10.89 -2.54 -3.26
CA ALA A 526 10.94 -3.20 -4.55
C ALA A 526 10.92 -4.72 -4.35
N GLY A 527 9.77 -5.38 -4.50
CA GLY A 527 9.64 -6.85 -4.54
C GLY A 527 10.43 -7.59 -3.45
N GLU A 528 11.11 -8.69 -3.83
CA GLU A 528 12.12 -9.41 -3.03
C GLU A 528 13.46 -8.62 -2.90
N GLY A 529 13.41 -7.30 -2.87
CA GLY A 529 14.56 -6.41 -2.75
C GLY A 529 14.54 -5.52 -1.51
N ALA A 530 15.72 -4.98 -1.18
CA ALA A 530 15.94 -4.09 -0.04
C ALA A 530 15.10 -2.81 -0.12
N PRO A 531 14.55 -2.32 1.02
CA PRO A 531 13.90 -1.02 1.08
C PRO A 531 14.88 0.10 0.74
N GLY A 532 14.41 1.11 -0.01
CA GLY A 532 15.24 2.23 -0.42
C GLY A 532 14.49 3.56 -0.48
N LEU A 533 15.25 4.62 -0.74
CA LEU A 533 14.75 5.98 -0.93
C LEU A 533 15.20 6.50 -2.30
N ALA A 534 14.25 7.07 -3.02
CA ALA A 534 14.48 7.72 -4.31
C ALA A 534 13.90 9.14 -4.30
N THR A 535 14.56 10.07 -4.97
CA THR A 535 14.05 11.43 -5.19
C THR A 535 13.08 11.38 -6.34
N VAL A 536 11.83 11.76 -6.10
CA VAL A 536 10.76 11.75 -7.13
C VAL A 536 10.27 13.14 -7.46
N MET A 537 10.60 14.13 -6.62
CA MET A 537 10.48 15.54 -6.94
C MET A 537 11.59 16.32 -6.25
N GLY A 538 12.32 17.15 -7.01
CA GLY A 538 13.41 17.94 -6.45
C GLY A 538 13.87 19.04 -7.40
N ILE A 539 14.48 20.07 -6.84
CA ILE A 539 15.02 21.21 -7.59
C ILE A 539 16.54 21.13 -7.57
N ASP A 540 17.16 21.37 -8.71
CA ASP A 540 18.59 21.61 -8.81
C ASP A 540 18.91 22.76 -9.76
N ARG A 541 20.14 23.27 -9.69
CA ARG A 541 20.67 24.23 -10.67
C ARG A 541 21.56 23.49 -11.66
N LEU A 542 21.13 23.46 -12.92
CA LEU A 542 21.88 22.84 -14.00
C LEU A 542 22.07 23.86 -15.13
N GLY A 543 23.34 24.13 -15.46
CA GLY A 543 23.69 25.20 -16.38
C GLY A 543 23.21 26.57 -15.89
N GLU A 544 22.44 27.25 -16.73
CA GLU A 544 21.92 28.60 -16.49
C GLU A 544 20.50 28.61 -15.92
N ALA A 545 19.88 27.44 -15.74
CA ALA A 545 18.49 27.30 -15.30
C ALA A 545 18.34 26.53 -13.98
N GLN A 546 17.22 26.78 -13.29
CA GLN A 546 16.71 25.89 -12.23
C GLN A 546 15.85 24.82 -12.86
N LEU A 547 16.20 23.55 -12.62
CA LEU A 547 15.43 22.38 -13.04
C LEU A 547 14.61 21.86 -11.85
N LEU A 548 13.30 21.80 -12.00
CA LEU A 548 12.44 20.95 -11.18
C LEU A 548 12.27 19.60 -11.89
N PHE A 549 12.85 18.55 -11.33
CA PHE A 549 12.59 17.18 -11.75
C PHE A 549 11.32 16.68 -11.05
N CYS A 550 10.44 15.99 -11.77
CA CYS A 550 9.27 15.33 -11.20
C CYS A 550 8.93 14.04 -11.98
N SER A 551 8.99 12.90 -11.29
CA SER A 551 8.63 11.59 -11.84
C SER A 551 7.20 11.15 -11.53
N LEU A 552 6.39 12.04 -10.95
CA LEU A 552 5.00 11.76 -10.63
C LEU A 552 4.12 11.88 -11.89
N PRO A 553 3.10 11.02 -12.08
CA PRO A 553 2.14 11.11 -13.18
C PRO A 553 1.09 12.22 -12.99
N LEU A 554 1.55 13.46 -12.75
CA LEU A 554 0.70 14.59 -12.38
C LEU A 554 -0.27 14.99 -13.48
N ILE A 555 0.14 14.87 -14.75
CA ILE A 555 -0.69 15.25 -15.90
C ILE A 555 -1.86 14.27 -16.00
N GLU A 556 -1.59 12.97 -15.90
CA GLU A 556 -2.59 11.91 -15.94
C GLU A 556 -3.54 12.02 -14.75
N GLY A 557 -3.01 12.19 -13.54
CA GLY A 557 -3.81 12.36 -12.32
C GLY A 557 -4.70 13.60 -12.39
N ALA A 558 -4.15 14.75 -12.78
CA ALA A 558 -4.92 15.98 -12.93
C ALA A 558 -5.96 15.88 -14.05
N ALA A 559 -5.67 15.18 -15.16
CA ALA A 559 -6.63 14.95 -16.23
C ALA A 559 -7.81 14.06 -15.78
N ARG A 560 -7.57 13.12 -14.85
CA ARG A 560 -8.61 12.30 -14.20
C ARG A 560 -9.36 13.03 -13.09
N GLY A 561 -8.94 14.24 -12.73
CA GLY A 561 -9.57 15.05 -11.69
C GLY A 561 -9.12 14.73 -10.26
N GLU A 562 -7.97 14.07 -10.09
CA GLU A 562 -7.38 13.78 -8.77
C GLU A 562 -7.01 15.10 -8.05
N PRO A 563 -7.64 15.42 -6.90
CA PRO A 563 -7.52 16.74 -6.28
C PRO A 563 -6.07 17.14 -5.95
N VAL A 564 -5.27 16.21 -5.40
CA VAL A 564 -3.90 16.53 -4.99
C VAL A 564 -2.96 16.63 -6.20
N ALA A 565 -3.17 15.83 -7.25
CA ALA A 565 -2.40 15.95 -8.50
C ALA A 565 -2.66 17.31 -9.17
N GLU A 566 -3.93 17.75 -9.23
CA GLU A 566 -4.27 19.09 -9.72
C GLU A 566 -3.64 20.20 -8.86
N ARG A 567 -3.74 20.10 -7.54
CA ARG A 567 -3.16 21.07 -6.61
C ARG A 567 -1.65 21.20 -6.80
N LEU A 568 -0.94 20.07 -6.84
CA LEU A 568 0.51 20.03 -7.01
C LEU A 568 0.93 20.56 -8.39
N LEU A 569 0.26 20.14 -9.47
CA LEU A 569 0.54 20.66 -10.81
C LEU A 569 0.29 22.17 -10.89
N GLY A 570 -0.78 22.67 -10.27
CA GLY A 570 -1.05 24.11 -10.16
C GLY A 570 0.09 24.86 -9.46
N ASN A 571 0.60 24.35 -8.34
CA ASN A 571 1.74 24.93 -7.63
C ASN A 571 3.01 24.98 -8.50
N VAL A 572 3.29 23.91 -9.25
CA VAL A 572 4.41 23.82 -10.19
C VAL A 572 4.30 24.89 -11.28
N LEU A 573 3.12 25.06 -11.88
CA LEU A 573 2.89 26.04 -12.94
C LEU A 573 3.00 27.49 -12.42
N VAL A 574 2.55 27.75 -11.19
CA VAL A 574 2.76 29.05 -10.53
C VAL A 574 4.24 29.34 -10.30
N TRP A 575 5.01 28.32 -9.87
CA TRP A 575 6.46 28.45 -9.70
C TRP A 575 7.18 28.73 -11.03
N LEU A 576 6.78 28.10 -12.14
CA LEU A 576 7.39 28.38 -13.45
C LEU A 576 7.25 29.85 -13.85
N ARG A 577 6.10 30.48 -13.58
CA ARG A 577 5.77 31.86 -13.99
C ARG A 577 6.39 32.96 -13.12
N GLY A 578 7.44 32.66 -12.35
CA GLY A 578 8.06 33.65 -11.48
C GLY A 578 7.31 33.87 -10.16
N GLY A 579 6.36 33.00 -9.80
CA GLY A 579 5.88 32.89 -8.41
C GLY A 579 7.06 32.69 -7.45
N PRO A 580 6.91 32.96 -6.15
CA PRO A 580 8.03 32.87 -5.22
C PRO A 580 8.72 31.50 -5.36
N ALA A 581 10.01 31.51 -5.72
CA ALA A 581 10.87 30.39 -5.38
C ALA A 581 11.05 30.54 -3.88
N VAL A 582 10.37 29.70 -3.12
CA VAL A 582 10.52 29.73 -1.67
C VAL A 582 11.68 28.84 -1.29
#